data_AF-A0A925MKB0-F1
#
_entry.id   AF-A0A925MKB0-F1
#
_cell.length_a   1.000
_cell.length_b   1.000
_cell.length_c   1.000
_cell.angle_alpha   90.00
_cell.angle_beta   90.00
_cell.angle_gamma   90.00
#
_symmetry.space_group_name_H-M   'P 1'
#
loop_
_entity.id
_entity.type
_entity.pdbx_description
1 polymer ?
#
loop_
_entity_poly.entity_id
_entity_poly.type
_entity_poly.pdbx_seq_one_letter_code
_entity_poly.pdbx_strand_id
1 'polypeptide(L)'
;LLIASFLIPEIDEWNPVIDSDSDAWGSWEGEGYRIELKQDSTFTMKEGTESKSGNWRRMDYNLYLSSEDSPERYMRFVEEAGDLLLLPKPQYGEPFQPGPITKKR
;
A
#
# COMPACT_ATOMS: atom_id res chain seq x y z
N LEU A 1 -0.55 -39.58 -9.61
CA LEU A 1 -0.60 -38.22 -10.20
C LEU A 1 -0.19 -37.25 -9.08
N LEU A 2 1.04 -36.74 -9.12
CA LEU A 2 1.53 -35.78 -8.13
C LEU A 2 0.94 -34.42 -8.50
N ILE A 3 -0.03 -33.94 -7.71
CA ILE A 3 -0.47 -32.56 -7.79
C ILE A 3 0.65 -31.76 -7.13
N ALA A 4 1.41 -31.03 -7.92
CA ALA A 4 2.33 -30.03 -7.42
C ALA A 4 1.48 -28.98 -6.69
N SER A 5 1.51 -29.01 -5.37
CA SER A 5 1.02 -27.93 -4.55
C SER A 5 1.85 -26.71 -4.92
N PHE A 6 1.26 -25.79 -5.70
CA PHE A 6 1.80 -24.45 -5.82
C PHE A 6 1.77 -23.89 -4.41
N LEU A 7 2.94 -23.84 -3.78
CA LEU A 7 3.19 -22.98 -2.63
C LEU A 7 2.92 -21.57 -3.14
N ILE A 8 1.70 -21.09 -2.98
CA ILE A 8 1.47 -19.65 -2.89
C ILE A 8 2.43 -19.24 -1.78
N PRO A 9 3.39 -18.32 -1.99
CA PRO A 9 4.10 -17.74 -0.87
C PRO A 9 3.02 -17.07 -0.01
N GLU A 10 2.60 -17.79 1.01
CA GLU A 10 1.94 -17.28 2.19
C GLU A 10 2.91 -16.22 2.68
N ILE A 11 2.60 -14.95 2.39
CA ILE A 11 3.49 -13.82 2.71
C ILE A 11 3.71 -13.88 4.22
N ASP A 12 4.88 -14.39 4.61
CA ASP A 12 5.21 -14.76 5.98
C ASP A 12 5.73 -13.55 6.78
N GLU A 13 5.41 -12.34 6.33
CA GLU A 13 5.78 -11.10 7.01
C GLU A 13 4.56 -10.20 7.24
N TRP A 14 4.26 -10.09 8.53
CA TRP A 14 3.06 -9.48 9.11
C TRP A 14 3.33 -8.03 9.53
N ASN A 15 2.24 -7.29 9.77
CA ASN A 15 2.14 -5.97 10.42
C ASN A 15 3.48 -5.32 10.84
N PRO A 16 3.99 -4.36 10.05
CA PRO A 16 5.25 -3.71 10.36
C PRO A 16 5.14 -2.84 11.60
N VAL A 17 6.27 -2.61 12.27
CA VAL A 17 6.38 -1.55 13.26
C VAL A 17 6.55 -0.22 12.54
N ILE A 18 5.57 0.67 12.68
CA ILE A 18 5.63 2.03 12.13
C ILE A 18 5.58 3.02 13.29
N ASP A 19 6.77 3.45 13.70
CA ASP A 19 6.99 4.32 14.86
C ASP A 19 6.39 5.71 14.65
N SER A 20 6.38 6.19 13.40
CA SER A 20 5.97 7.55 13.09
C SER A 20 5.29 7.68 11.73
N ASP A 21 4.55 8.76 11.55
CA ASP A 21 4.03 9.12 10.22
C ASP A 21 5.14 9.43 9.22
N SER A 22 6.35 9.74 9.69
CA SER A 22 7.49 10.03 8.83
C SER A 22 7.99 8.83 8.04
N ASP A 23 7.74 7.63 8.54
CA ASP A 23 8.07 6.38 7.86
C ASP A 23 7.16 6.15 6.64
N ALA A 24 5.92 6.67 6.68
CA ALA A 24 4.97 6.62 5.58
C ALA A 24 5.28 7.66 4.48
N TRP A 25 5.90 8.79 4.81
CA TRP A 25 6.13 9.88 3.85
C TRP A 25 6.99 9.46 2.67
N GLY A 26 6.69 10.00 1.50
CA GLY A 26 7.46 9.78 0.27
C GLY A 26 6.62 9.23 -0.87
N SER A 27 7.30 8.90 -1.97
CA SER A 27 6.68 8.27 -3.15
C SER A 27 6.74 6.75 -3.04
N TRP A 28 5.63 6.11 -3.31
CA TRP A 28 5.48 4.67 -3.39
C TRP A 28 5.06 4.29 -4.82
N GLU A 29 5.71 3.30 -5.42
CA GLU A 29 5.46 2.92 -6.83
C GLU A 29 5.60 1.41 -7.08
N GLY A 30 4.79 0.90 -8.01
CA GLY A 30 4.79 -0.48 -8.47
C GLY A 30 3.60 -0.76 -9.39
N GLU A 31 3.77 -1.64 -10.39
CA GLU A 31 2.69 -2.11 -11.28
C GLU A 31 1.76 -1.01 -11.87
N GLY A 32 2.32 0.13 -12.27
CA GLY A 32 1.54 1.24 -12.85
C GLY A 32 0.72 2.05 -11.83
N TYR A 33 0.90 1.77 -10.55
CA TYR A 33 0.37 2.52 -9.43
C TYR A 33 1.46 3.38 -8.81
N ARG A 34 1.16 4.64 -8.53
CA ARG A 34 2.04 5.55 -7.79
C ARG A 34 1.24 6.37 -6.81
N ILE A 35 1.75 6.55 -5.60
CA ILE A 35 1.20 7.48 -4.61
C ILE A 35 2.33 8.24 -3.92
N GLU A 36 2.13 9.51 -3.65
CA GLU A 36 3.02 10.34 -2.84
C GLU A 36 2.28 10.78 -1.59
N LEU A 37 2.81 10.42 -0.42
CA LEU A 37 2.31 10.81 0.90
C LEU A 37 3.18 11.95 1.44
N LYS A 38 2.59 13.14 1.59
CA LYS A 38 3.29 14.35 1.98
C LYS A 38 3.18 14.59 3.49
N GLN A 39 4.14 15.35 4.02
CA GLN A 39 4.25 15.64 5.46
C GLN A 39 3.05 16.41 6.02
N ASP A 40 2.36 17.18 5.18
CA ASP A 40 1.19 17.98 5.52
C ASP A 40 -0.13 17.16 5.52
N SER A 41 -0.03 15.83 5.56
CA SER A 41 -1.16 14.90 5.49
C SER A 41 -1.95 14.96 4.18
N THR A 42 -1.37 15.50 3.10
CA THR A 42 -1.96 15.43 1.75
C THR A 42 -1.31 14.34 0.89
N PHE A 43 -2.03 13.84 -0.10
CA PHE A 43 -1.51 12.86 -1.06
C PHE A 43 -1.81 13.23 -2.51
N THR A 44 -0.99 12.69 -3.41
CA THR A 44 -1.30 12.60 -4.84
C THR A 44 -1.08 11.18 -5.32
N MET A 45 -2.01 10.65 -6.12
CA MET A 45 -2.03 9.26 -6.57
C MET A 45 -2.28 9.21 -8.08
N LYS A 46 -1.66 8.25 -8.75
CA LYS A 46 -1.90 7.90 -10.14
C LYS A 46 -2.06 6.39 -10.28
N GLU A 47 -3.12 5.96 -10.93
CA GLU A 47 -3.44 4.56 -11.23
C GLU A 47 -3.87 4.49 -12.70
N GLY A 48 -2.99 3.98 -13.57
CA GLY A 48 -3.21 4.04 -15.02
C GLY A 48 -3.36 5.49 -15.54
N THR A 49 -4.52 5.83 -16.09
CA THR A 49 -4.84 7.19 -16.57
C THR A 49 -5.52 8.06 -15.51
N GLU A 50 -5.95 7.47 -14.40
CA GLU A 50 -6.62 8.21 -13.33
C GLU A 50 -5.60 8.90 -12.43
N SER A 51 -5.95 10.09 -11.97
CA SER A 51 -5.17 10.84 -10.99
C SER A 51 -6.08 11.39 -9.92
N LYS A 52 -5.61 11.39 -8.68
CA LYS A 52 -6.41 11.76 -7.51
C LYS A 52 -5.54 12.43 -6.46
N SER A 53 -6.14 13.31 -5.69
CA SER A 53 -5.51 13.98 -4.56
C SER A 53 -6.50 14.11 -3.41
N GLY A 54 -5.96 14.31 -2.22
CA GLY A 54 -6.76 14.50 -1.02
C GLY A 54 -5.91 14.43 0.24
N ASN A 55 -6.51 13.99 1.33
CA ASN A 55 -5.85 13.83 2.61
C ASN A 55 -5.60 12.36 2.92
N TRP A 56 -4.53 12.09 3.66
CA TRP A 56 -4.26 10.77 4.20
C TRP A 56 -4.13 10.82 5.72
N ARG A 57 -4.47 9.70 6.36
CA ARG A 57 -4.19 9.47 7.77
C ARG A 57 -3.75 8.04 7.97
N ARG A 58 -2.88 7.82 8.96
CA ARG A 58 -2.43 6.49 9.35
C ARG A 58 -3.04 6.11 10.70
N MET A 59 -3.41 4.85 10.84
CA MET A 59 -3.74 4.23 12.12
C MET A 59 -3.02 2.89 12.18
N ASP A 60 -1.95 2.83 12.98
CA ASP A 60 -1.03 1.67 13.03
C ASP A 60 -0.39 1.43 11.65
N TYR A 61 -0.49 0.22 11.09
CA TYR A 61 -0.08 -0.13 9.73
C TYR A 61 -1.16 0.12 8.66
N ASN A 62 -2.29 0.73 9.02
CA ASN A 62 -3.38 1.03 8.11
C ASN A 62 -3.29 2.48 7.61
N LEU A 63 -3.56 2.68 6.33
CA LEU A 63 -3.54 3.99 5.68
C LEU A 63 -4.91 4.25 5.05
N TYR A 64 -5.46 5.42 5.32
CA TYR A 64 -6.77 5.83 4.83
C TYR A 64 -6.64 7.09 3.99
N LEU A 65 -7.19 7.07 2.77
CA LEU A 65 -7.17 8.18 1.83
C LEU A 65 -8.58 8.73 1.67
N SER A 66 -8.76 10.03 1.88
CA SER A 66 -10.01 10.73 1.66
C SER A 66 -9.85 11.79 0.57
N SER A 67 -10.83 11.90 -0.31
CA SER A 67 -10.95 13.00 -1.27
C SER A 67 -12.41 13.40 -1.39
N GLU A 68 -12.69 14.65 -1.75
CA GLU A 68 -14.05 15.19 -1.81
C GLU A 68 -14.96 14.39 -2.76
N ASP A 69 -14.41 13.91 -3.88
CA ASP A 69 -15.20 13.30 -4.95
C ASP A 69 -15.37 11.77 -4.83
N SER A 70 -15.03 11.16 -3.69
CA SER A 70 -15.09 9.70 -3.60
C SER A 70 -15.16 9.16 -2.16
N PRO A 71 -15.60 7.90 -1.99
CA PRO A 71 -15.43 7.19 -0.73
C PRO A 71 -13.97 7.11 -0.26
N GLU A 72 -13.79 7.00 1.05
CA GLU A 72 -12.49 6.74 1.68
C GLU A 72 -11.90 5.43 1.10
N ARG A 73 -10.63 5.47 0.68
CA ARG A 73 -9.88 4.30 0.22
C ARG A 73 -8.97 3.81 1.34
N TYR A 74 -8.92 2.50 1.51
CA TYR A 74 -8.08 1.84 2.49
C TYR A 74 -6.85 1.18 1.82
N MET A 75 -5.69 1.37 2.43
CA MET A 75 -4.40 0.79 2.06
C MET A 75 -3.71 0.27 3.34
N ARG A 76 -2.68 -0.58 3.18
CA ARG A 76 -2.01 -1.19 4.34
C ARG A 76 -0.51 -1.31 4.12
N PHE A 77 0.29 -0.95 5.11
CA PHE A 77 1.70 -1.29 5.12
C PHE A 77 1.91 -2.74 5.52
N VAL A 78 2.86 -3.40 4.87
CA VAL A 78 3.31 -4.76 5.19
C VAL A 78 4.83 -4.79 5.17
N GLU A 79 5.43 -5.72 5.91
CA GLU A 79 6.86 -6.02 5.82
C GLU A 79 7.01 -7.23 4.90
N GLU A 80 8.05 -7.27 4.06
CA GLU A 80 8.47 -8.47 3.33
C GLU A 80 10.00 -8.48 3.12
N ALA A 81 10.68 -9.55 3.53
CA ALA A 81 12.13 -9.65 3.66
C ALA A 81 12.78 -8.45 4.41
N GLY A 82 12.07 -7.84 5.37
CA GLY A 82 12.52 -6.64 6.09
C GLY A 82 12.37 -5.32 5.31
N ASP A 83 11.77 -5.36 4.12
CA ASP A 83 11.40 -4.16 3.37
C ASP A 83 9.96 -3.73 3.70
N LEU A 84 9.77 -2.44 3.95
CA LEU A 84 8.43 -1.86 4.12
C LEU A 84 7.76 -1.68 2.76
N LEU A 85 6.63 -2.34 2.57
CA LEU A 85 5.81 -2.28 1.37
C LEU A 85 4.44 -1.67 1.68
N LEU A 86 3.75 -1.20 0.64
CA LEU A 86 2.40 -0.64 0.75
C LEU A 86 1.45 -1.42 -0.16
N LEU A 87 0.36 -1.96 0.38
CA LEU A 87 -0.71 -2.63 -0.36
C LEU A 87 -1.78 -1.61 -0.74
N PRO A 88 -1.99 -1.31 -2.03
CA PRO A 88 -2.98 -0.31 -2.45
C PRO A 88 -4.44 -0.76 -2.33
N LYS A 89 -4.66 -2.08 -2.42
CA LYS A 89 -5.97 -2.72 -2.34
C LYS A 89 -5.86 -4.03 -1.57
N PRO A 90 -5.68 -3.97 -0.23
CA PRO A 90 -5.61 -5.17 0.59
C PRO A 90 -6.91 -5.98 0.47
N GLN A 91 -6.81 -7.24 0.00
CA GLN A 91 -7.92 -8.20 -0.09
C GLN A 91 -7.68 -9.36 0.88
N TYR A 92 -8.74 -10.00 1.37
CA TYR A 92 -8.63 -11.24 2.13
C TYR A 92 -8.74 -12.43 1.17
N GLY A 93 -7.70 -13.28 1.13
CA GLY A 93 -7.76 -14.60 0.48
C GLY A 93 -7.60 -14.65 -1.04
N GLU A 94 -7.36 -13.52 -1.70
CA GLU A 94 -7.09 -13.42 -3.15
C GLU A 94 -5.74 -12.73 -3.40
N PRO A 95 -5.04 -12.99 -4.51
CA PRO A 95 -3.80 -12.30 -4.84
C PRO A 95 -4.06 -10.78 -5.01
N PHE A 96 -3.27 -9.96 -4.31
CA PHE A 96 -3.41 -8.51 -4.33
C PHE A 96 -3.18 -7.96 -5.74
N GLN A 97 -4.13 -7.17 -6.25
CA GLN A 97 -3.98 -6.42 -7.50
C GLN A 97 -4.41 -4.94 -7.33
N PRO A 98 -3.52 -3.96 -7.56
CA PRO A 98 -2.08 -4.16 -7.79
C PRO A 98 -1.41 -4.81 -6.58
N GLY A 99 -0.27 -5.48 -6.83
CA GLY A 99 0.57 -6.03 -5.78
C GLY A 99 1.13 -4.94 -4.85
N PRO A 100 1.93 -5.34 -3.85
CA PRO A 100 2.61 -4.37 -3.00
C PRO A 100 3.46 -3.39 -3.83
N ILE A 101 3.41 -2.11 -3.47
CA ILE A 101 4.24 -1.06 -4.04
C ILE A 101 5.38 -0.71 -3.07
N THR A 102 6.52 -0.30 -3.63
CA THR A 102 7.74 -0.05 -2.87
C THR A 102 7.99 1.44 -2.69
N LYS A 103 8.66 1.82 -1.61
CA LYS A 103 9.08 3.20 -1.39
C LYS A 103 10.24 3.55 -2.33
N LYS A 104 10.10 4.64 -3.06
CA LYS A 104 11.17 5.17 -3.92
C LYS A 104 12.28 5.73 -3.03
N ARG A 105 13.51 5.25 -3.25
CA ARG A 105 14.73 5.72 -2.56
C ARG A 105 15.09 7.15 -2.94
#